data_AF-A0A4D4KPN6-F1
#
_entry.id   AF-A0A4D4KPN6-F1
#
_cell.length_a   1.000
_cell.length_b   1.000
_cell.length_c   1.000
_cell.angle_alpha   90.00
_cell.angle_beta   90.00
_cell.angle_gamma   90.00
#
_symmetry.space_group_name_H-M   'P 1'
#
loop_
_entity.id
_entity.type
_entity.pdbx_description
1 polymer ?
#
loop_
_entity_poly.entity_id
_entity_poly.type
_entity_poly.pdbx_seq_one_letter_code
_entity_poly.pdbx_strand_id
1 'polypeptide(L)'
;MSVSDVATLAISIVSLCTSVAVFYWQRRHGDFDLARILHADLTSGEAAKARDLLGTLLHSPDTFGDDALPDVRIAYFTVLWSFERLYAGRCAIEDGGTAGRRPLKFLDRLIRWPLAYWSENLPLVREVLEQRLGTVEDDQPIEALVELKRAVLHT
;
A
#
# COMPACT_ATOMS: atom_id res chain seq x y z
N MET A 1 -21.07 -2.34 51.72
CA MET A 1 -20.65 -1.47 50.60
C MET A 1 -21.43 -0.18 50.72
N SER A 2 -20.75 0.95 50.88
CA SER A 2 -21.43 2.25 50.98
C SER A 2 -21.96 2.68 49.60
N VAL A 3 -22.99 3.52 49.57
CA VAL A 3 -23.55 4.07 48.31
C VAL A 3 -22.48 4.80 47.50
N SER A 4 -21.50 5.42 48.17
CA SER A 4 -20.33 6.05 47.54
C SER A 4 -19.41 5.03 46.86
N ASP A 5 -19.18 3.85 47.43
CA ASP A 5 -18.31 2.83 46.81
C ASP A 5 -18.92 2.30 45.50
N VAL A 6 -20.24 2.10 45.49
CA VAL A 6 -20.99 1.69 44.29
C VAL A 6 -20.92 2.76 43.21
N ALA A 7 -21.09 4.03 43.60
CA ALA A 7 -21.04 5.16 42.67
C ALA A 7 -19.65 5.34 42.06
N THR A 8 -18.58 5.26 42.87
CA THR A 8 -17.21 5.34 42.37
C THR A 8 -16.88 4.20 41.41
N LEU A 9 -17.26 2.96 41.75
CA LEU A 9 -17.05 1.81 40.87
C LEU A 9 -17.79 1.97 39.53
N ALA A 10 -19.04 2.43 39.56
CA ALA A 10 -19.81 2.69 38.35
C ALA A 10 -19.15 3.77 37.47
N ILE A 11 -18.67 4.87 38.08
CA ILE A 11 -17.95 5.94 37.37
C ILE A 11 -16.66 5.41 36.74
N SER A 12 -15.89 4.61 37.46
CA SER A 12 -14.64 4.02 36.95
C SER A 12 -14.89 3.07 35.77
N ILE A 13 -15.94 2.24 35.82
CA ILE A 13 -16.31 1.35 34.72
C ILE A 13 -16.73 2.16 33.49
N VAL A 14 -17.57 3.19 33.67
CA VAL A 14 -17.99 4.05 32.57
C VAL A 14 -16.78 4.77 31.95
N SER A 15 -15.87 5.29 32.78
CA SER A 15 -14.65 5.93 32.30
C SER A 15 -13.75 4.96 31.52
N LEU A 16 -13.61 3.71 31.97
CA LEU A 16 -12.83 2.71 31.25
C LEU A 16 -13.47 2.40 29.90
N CYS A 17 -14.78 2.20 29.86
CA CYS A 17 -15.52 1.94 28.63
C CYS A 17 -15.39 3.10 27.62
N THR A 18 -15.48 4.35 28.07
CA THR A 18 -15.32 5.51 27.18
C THR A 18 -13.88 5.65 26.69
N SER A 19 -12.87 5.47 27.55
CA SER A 19 -11.46 5.48 27.13
C SER A 19 -11.16 4.39 26.10
N VAL A 20 -11.66 3.18 26.32
CA VAL A 20 -11.51 2.07 25.37
C VAL A 20 -12.22 2.38 24.05
N ALA A 21 -13.44 2.91 24.09
CA ALA A 21 -14.18 3.29 22.89
C ALA A 21 -13.47 4.40 22.09
N VAL A 22 -12.95 5.42 22.77
CA VAL A 22 -12.17 6.50 22.13
C VAL A 22 -10.89 5.96 21.52
N PHE A 23 -10.17 5.07 22.23
CA PHE A 23 -8.96 4.43 21.71
C PHE A 23 -9.24 3.66 20.41
N TYR A 24 -10.28 2.82 20.39
CA TYR A 24 -10.67 2.09 19.18
C TYR A 24 -11.11 3.00 18.04
N TRP A 25 -11.84 4.08 18.36
CA TRP A 25 -12.29 5.04 17.36
C TRP A 25 -11.10 5.80 16.73
N GLN A 26 -10.18 6.31 17.55
CA GLN A 26 -8.98 7.00 17.09
C GLN A 26 -8.08 6.08 16.25
N ARG A 27 -7.85 4.84 16.71
CA ARG A 27 -7.04 3.86 15.99
C ARG A 27 -7.61 3.61 14.59
N ARG A 28 -8.92 3.38 14.52
CA ARG A 28 -9.61 3.14 13.25
C ARG A 28 -9.56 4.35 12.31
N HIS A 29 -9.69 5.56 12.83
CA HIS A 29 -9.52 6.77 12.01
C HIS A 29 -8.10 6.85 11.46
N GLY A 30 -7.09 6.59 12.30
CA GLY A 30 -5.69 6.51 11.89
C GLY A 30 -5.46 5.48 10.78
N ASP A 31 -6.07 4.29 10.87
CA ASP A 31 -5.92 3.26 9.85
C ASP A 31 -6.57 3.67 8.50
N PHE A 32 -7.70 4.38 8.54
CA PHE A 32 -8.31 4.93 7.32
C PHE A 32 -7.46 6.04 6.70
N ASP A 33 -6.86 6.89 7.52
CA ASP A 33 -5.98 7.96 7.05
C ASP A 33 -4.69 7.38 6.48
N LEU A 34 -4.11 6.37 7.11
CA LEU A 34 -3.00 5.60 6.57
C LEU A 34 -3.36 4.98 5.22
N ALA A 35 -4.52 4.33 5.10
CA ALA A 35 -4.98 3.78 3.82
C ALA A 35 -5.11 4.84 2.72
N ARG A 36 -5.58 6.06 3.05
CA ARG A 36 -5.65 7.18 2.10
C ARG A 36 -4.27 7.68 1.70
N ILE A 37 -3.36 7.81 2.66
CA ILE A 37 -1.97 8.25 2.41
C ILE A 37 -1.28 7.24 1.49
N LEU A 38 -1.40 5.95 1.77
CA LEU A 38 -0.82 4.87 0.96
C LEU A 38 -1.38 4.88 -0.48
N HIS A 39 -2.69 5.06 -0.64
CA HIS A 39 -3.29 5.17 -1.97
C HIS A 39 -2.82 6.46 -2.69
N ALA A 40 -2.75 7.59 -1.99
CA ALA A 40 -2.27 8.84 -2.56
C ALA A 40 -0.81 8.72 -3.01
N ASP A 41 0.02 8.06 -2.21
CA ASP A 41 1.43 7.80 -2.51
C ASP A 41 1.62 6.96 -3.79
N LEU A 42 0.76 5.95 -4.01
CA LEU A 42 0.75 5.22 -5.28
C LEU A 42 0.21 6.06 -6.46
N THR A 43 -0.78 6.91 -6.21
CA THR A 43 -1.56 7.54 -7.28
C THR A 43 -1.10 8.95 -7.68
N SER A 44 -0.21 9.58 -6.92
CA SER A 44 0.20 10.97 -7.10
C SER A 44 1.72 11.13 -7.13
N GLY A 45 2.17 12.38 -7.34
CA GLY A 45 3.58 12.74 -7.27
C GLY A 45 4.48 11.94 -8.20
N GLU A 46 5.58 11.43 -7.65
CA GLU A 46 6.61 10.68 -8.40
C GLU A 46 6.09 9.32 -8.89
N ALA A 47 5.28 8.61 -8.09
CA ALA A 47 4.71 7.33 -8.50
C ALA A 47 3.74 7.48 -9.69
N ALA A 48 2.99 8.60 -9.77
CA ALA A 48 2.17 8.88 -10.94
C ALA A 48 3.00 9.08 -12.21
N LYS A 49 4.06 9.89 -12.13
CA LYS A 49 4.98 10.12 -13.25
C LYS A 49 5.70 8.84 -13.68
N ALA A 50 6.16 8.05 -12.71
CA ALA A 50 6.81 6.78 -12.97
C ALA A 50 5.87 5.82 -13.70
N ARG A 51 4.62 5.67 -13.25
CA ARG A 51 3.60 4.84 -13.91
C ARG A 51 3.28 5.32 -15.33
N ASP A 52 3.23 6.63 -15.55
CA ASP A 52 3.01 7.20 -16.89
C ASP A 52 4.17 6.89 -17.85
N LEU A 53 5.40 7.03 -17.36
CA LEU A 53 6.62 6.72 -18.11
C LEU A 53 6.70 5.23 -18.45
N LEU A 54 6.46 4.34 -17.47
CA LEU A 54 6.40 2.90 -17.70
C LEU A 54 5.23 2.51 -18.62
N GLY A 55 4.08 3.18 -18.49
CA GLY A 55 2.94 2.97 -19.38
C GLY A 55 3.28 3.33 -20.82
N THR A 56 3.98 4.44 -21.03
CA THR A 56 4.46 4.84 -22.36
C THR A 56 5.43 3.83 -22.92
N LEU A 57 6.34 3.27 -22.11
CA LEU A 57 7.27 2.23 -22.56
C LEU A 57 6.53 1.00 -23.08
N LEU A 58 5.46 0.59 -22.40
CA LEU A 58 4.68 -0.59 -22.75
C LEU A 58 3.82 -0.39 -24.00
N HIS A 59 3.19 0.78 -24.15
CA HIS A 59 2.27 1.06 -25.26
C HIS A 59 2.97 1.62 -26.51
N SER A 60 4.13 2.26 -26.33
CA SER A 60 4.87 2.96 -27.38
C SER A 60 6.40 2.82 -27.20
N PRO A 61 6.95 1.59 -27.23
CA PRO A 61 8.36 1.31 -26.90
C PRO A 61 9.36 2.06 -27.79
N ASP A 62 8.99 2.31 -29.05
CA ASP A 62 9.82 3.04 -30.03
C ASP A 62 10.04 4.52 -29.66
N THR A 63 9.33 5.03 -28.65
CA THR A 63 9.48 6.41 -28.15
C THR A 63 10.75 6.60 -27.33
N PHE A 64 11.33 5.52 -26.79
CA PHE A 64 12.47 5.58 -25.88
C PHE A 64 13.79 5.19 -26.57
N GLY A 65 14.68 6.19 -26.73
CA GLY A 65 16.09 5.98 -27.02
C GLY A 65 16.84 5.32 -25.86
N ASP A 66 18.05 4.84 -26.12
CA ASP A 66 18.90 4.20 -25.09
C ASP A 66 19.28 5.16 -23.95
N ASP A 67 19.31 6.46 -24.24
CA ASP A 67 19.60 7.55 -23.31
C ASP A 67 18.53 7.74 -22.23
N ALA A 68 17.28 7.39 -22.52
CA ALA A 68 16.15 7.49 -21.58
C ALA A 68 15.99 6.25 -20.68
N LEU A 69 16.68 5.14 -20.98
CA LEU A 69 16.55 3.89 -20.23
C LEU A 69 16.94 3.98 -18.74
N PRO A 70 17.96 4.76 -18.33
CA PRO A 70 18.25 4.95 -16.91
C PRO A 70 17.05 5.55 -16.15
N ASP A 71 16.34 6.51 -16.76
CA ASP A 71 15.15 7.12 -16.15
C ASP A 71 13.97 6.13 -16.10
N VAL A 72 13.83 5.29 -17.14
CA VAL A 72 12.86 4.17 -17.15
C VAL A 72 13.15 3.18 -16.02
N ARG A 73 14.43 2.86 -15.78
CA ARG A 73 14.84 1.99 -14.66
C ARG A 73 14.51 2.63 -13.30
N ILE A 74 14.74 3.93 -13.14
CA ILE A 74 14.36 4.66 -11.91
C ILE A 74 12.84 4.64 -11.72
N ALA A 75 12.07 4.84 -12.79
CA ALA A 75 10.61 4.76 -12.75
C ALA A 75 10.13 3.35 -12.36
N TYR A 76 10.77 2.30 -12.89
CA TYR A 76 10.51 0.91 -12.55
C TYR A 76 10.63 0.66 -11.04
N PHE A 77 11.77 1.03 -10.44
CA PHE A 77 11.97 0.89 -9.00
C PHE A 77 11.03 1.77 -8.17
N THR A 78 10.74 2.99 -8.64
CA THR A 78 9.77 3.88 -7.98
C THR A 78 8.39 3.23 -7.86
N VAL A 79 7.91 2.55 -8.91
CA VAL A 79 6.64 1.83 -8.87
C VAL A 79 6.72 0.60 -7.95
N LEU A 80 7.80 -0.18 -8.03
CA LEU A 80 8.01 -1.34 -7.15
C LEU A 80 8.03 -0.96 -5.67
N TRP A 81 8.82 0.04 -5.29
CA TRP A 81 8.90 0.51 -3.89
C TRP A 81 7.60 1.13 -3.40
N SER A 82 6.77 1.68 -4.30
CA SER A 82 5.41 2.12 -3.95
C SER A 82 4.53 0.93 -3.56
N PHE A 83 4.65 -0.21 -4.26
CA PHE A 83 3.95 -1.43 -3.88
C PHE A 83 4.53 -2.10 -2.62
N GLU A 84 5.85 -2.02 -2.40
CA GLU A 84 6.47 -2.48 -1.16
C GLU A 84 5.97 -1.68 0.06
N ARG A 85 5.93 -0.34 -0.05
CA ARG A 85 5.35 0.52 1.00
C ARG A 85 3.87 0.23 1.23
N LEU A 86 3.12 -0.05 0.17
CA LEU A 86 1.72 -0.49 0.27
C LEU A 86 1.59 -1.81 1.02
N TYR A 87 2.44 -2.78 0.73
CA TYR A 87 2.46 -4.07 1.44
C TYR A 87 2.77 -3.88 2.93
N ALA A 88 3.84 -3.17 3.26
CA ALA A 88 4.20 -2.86 4.65
C ALA A 88 3.09 -2.11 5.39
N GLY A 89 2.50 -1.10 4.74
CA GLY A 89 1.38 -0.34 5.30
C GLY A 89 0.12 -1.18 5.51
N ARG A 90 -0.15 -2.12 4.59
CA ARG A 90 -1.25 -3.08 4.72
C ARG A 90 -1.04 -4.01 5.91
N CYS A 91 0.17 -4.57 6.08
CA CYS A 91 0.52 -5.39 7.24
C CYS A 91 0.34 -4.60 8.56
N ALA A 92 0.75 -3.33 8.61
CA ALA A 92 0.57 -2.48 9.79
C ALA A 92 -0.92 -2.26 10.17
N ILE A 93 -1.82 -2.17 9.18
CA ILE A 93 -3.27 -2.10 9.40
C ILE A 93 -3.81 -3.46 9.90
N GLU A 94 -3.31 -4.56 9.33
CA GLU A 94 -3.71 -5.92 9.69
C GLU A 94 -3.30 -6.29 11.13
N ASP A 95 -2.06 -5.99 11.51
CA ASP A 95 -1.50 -6.23 12.85
C ASP A 95 -2.16 -5.38 13.94
N GLY A 96 -2.89 -4.32 13.56
CA GLY A 96 -3.61 -3.42 14.46
C GLY A 96 -4.81 -4.05 15.20
N GLY A 97 -5.20 -5.30 14.91
CA GLY A 97 -6.22 -6.05 15.65
C GLY A 97 -7.68 -5.90 15.14
N THR A 98 -8.66 -6.23 16.00
CA THR A 98 -10.08 -6.50 15.64
C THR A 98 -10.86 -5.33 15.01
N ALA A 99 -10.34 -4.10 15.04
CA ALA A 99 -10.90 -2.95 14.32
C ALA A 99 -10.55 -2.91 12.81
N GLY A 100 -9.55 -3.69 12.38
CA GLY A 100 -8.81 -3.53 11.11
C GLY A 100 -9.48 -4.04 9.84
N ARG A 101 -10.60 -4.80 9.90
CA ARG A 101 -11.21 -5.36 8.66
C ARG A 101 -11.74 -4.31 7.69
N ARG A 102 -12.22 -3.16 8.17
CA ARG A 102 -12.83 -2.13 7.30
C ARG A 102 -11.80 -1.21 6.65
N PRO A 103 -10.80 -0.66 7.37
CA PRO A 103 -9.70 0.06 6.74
C PRO A 103 -8.94 -0.81 5.72
N LEU A 104 -8.70 -2.08 6.06
CA LEU A 104 -8.05 -3.04 5.16
C LEU A 104 -8.86 -3.25 3.86
N LYS A 105 -10.15 -3.58 3.97
CA LYS A 105 -11.04 -3.68 2.80
C LYS A 105 -11.14 -2.39 2.00
N PHE A 106 -11.07 -1.24 2.67
CA PHE A 106 -11.08 0.06 2.01
C PHE A 106 -9.81 0.26 1.19
N LEU A 107 -8.64 -0.02 1.77
CA LEU A 107 -7.36 0.02 1.06
C LEU A 107 -7.35 -0.97 -0.11
N ASP A 108 -7.66 -2.24 0.14
CA ASP A 108 -7.68 -3.32 -0.86
C ASP A 108 -8.53 -2.93 -2.07
N ARG A 109 -9.71 -2.33 -1.84
CA ARG A 109 -10.59 -1.84 -2.91
C ARG A 109 -9.95 -0.72 -3.74
N LEU A 110 -9.25 0.22 -3.10
CA LEU A 110 -8.62 1.34 -3.81
C LEU A 110 -7.46 0.87 -4.69
N ILE A 111 -6.68 -0.10 -4.22
CA ILE A 111 -5.47 -0.54 -4.91
C ILE A 111 -5.68 -1.74 -5.84
N ARG A 112 -6.86 -2.40 -5.80
CA ARG A 112 -7.14 -3.62 -6.57
C ARG A 112 -6.81 -3.48 -8.05
N TRP A 113 -7.31 -2.43 -8.70
CA TRP A 113 -7.09 -2.22 -10.14
C TRP A 113 -5.63 -1.86 -10.45
N PRO A 114 -4.98 -0.86 -9.79
CA PRO A 114 -3.57 -0.57 -10.02
C PRO A 114 -2.66 -1.77 -9.78
N LEU A 115 -2.92 -2.54 -8.73
CA LEU A 115 -2.14 -3.74 -8.39
C LEU A 115 -2.28 -4.82 -9.46
N ALA A 116 -3.50 -5.10 -9.91
CA ALA A 116 -3.72 -6.07 -11.00
C ALA A 116 -2.95 -5.65 -12.26
N TYR A 117 -3.15 -4.41 -12.71
CA TYR A 117 -2.49 -3.86 -13.90
C TYR A 117 -0.97 -3.96 -13.79
N TRP A 118 -0.36 -3.43 -12.73
CA TRP A 118 1.10 -3.41 -12.63
C TRP A 118 1.70 -4.80 -12.33
N SER A 119 0.98 -5.69 -11.65
CA SER A 119 1.46 -7.07 -11.44
C SER A 119 1.57 -7.87 -12.74
N GLU A 120 0.77 -7.53 -13.76
CA GLU A 120 0.83 -8.15 -15.07
C GLU A 120 1.88 -7.49 -15.97
N ASN A 121 2.09 -6.18 -15.82
CA ASN A 121 2.89 -5.38 -16.75
C ASN A 121 4.34 -5.16 -16.31
N LEU A 122 4.65 -5.16 -15.00
CA LEU A 122 6.02 -4.98 -14.51
C LEU A 122 7.02 -6.05 -15.01
N PRO A 123 6.65 -7.34 -15.17
CA PRO A 123 7.53 -8.32 -15.80
C PRO A 123 7.95 -7.93 -17.23
N LEU A 124 7.02 -7.37 -18.03
CA LEU A 124 7.32 -6.91 -19.39
C LEU A 124 8.29 -5.72 -19.39
N VAL A 125 8.11 -4.77 -18.46
CA VAL A 125 9.05 -3.66 -18.28
C VAL A 125 10.44 -4.19 -17.91
N ARG A 126 10.50 -5.16 -17.00
CA ARG A 126 11.75 -5.79 -16.57
C ARG A 126 12.46 -6.45 -17.76
N GLU A 127 11.74 -7.23 -18.57
CA GLU A 127 12.33 -7.87 -19.77
C GLU A 127 12.96 -6.83 -20.71
N VAL A 128 12.29 -5.70 -20.96
CA VAL A 128 12.83 -4.63 -21.80
C VAL A 128 14.09 -4.02 -21.17
N LEU A 129 14.08 -3.78 -19.85
CA LEU A 129 15.24 -3.25 -19.14
C LEU A 129 16.42 -4.23 -19.15
N GLU A 130 16.17 -5.52 -18.96
CA GLU A 130 17.21 -6.56 -18.97
C GLU A 130 17.83 -6.72 -20.36
N GLN A 131 17.01 -6.67 -21.41
CA GLN A 131 17.49 -6.75 -22.80
C GLN A 131 18.42 -5.58 -23.17
N ARG A 132 18.12 -4.36 -22.70
CA ARG A 132 18.84 -3.15 -23.12
C ARG A 132 19.92 -2.68 -22.16
N LEU A 133 19.77 -2.94 -20.85
CA LEU A 133 20.68 -2.46 -19.81
C LEU A 133 21.32 -3.58 -18.96
N GLY A 134 21.05 -4.85 -19.28
CA GLY A 134 21.50 -5.99 -18.49
C GLY A 134 20.67 -6.22 -17.21
N THR A 135 21.09 -7.20 -16.41
CA THR A 135 20.35 -7.74 -15.26
C THR A 135 19.77 -6.66 -14.34
N VAL A 136 18.52 -6.86 -13.94
CA VAL A 136 17.82 -6.03 -12.94
C VAL A 136 17.72 -6.82 -11.64
N GLU A 137 18.24 -6.26 -10.55
CA GLU A 137 18.19 -6.85 -9.21
C GLU A 137 17.00 -6.27 -8.44
N ASP A 138 15.88 -6.99 -8.41
CA ASP A 138 14.59 -6.52 -7.89
C ASP A 138 13.89 -7.52 -6.97
N ASP A 139 14.61 -8.54 -6.49
CA ASP A 139 14.05 -9.71 -5.79
C ASP A 139 13.14 -9.32 -4.60
N GLN A 140 13.63 -8.45 -3.70
CA GLN A 140 12.89 -8.04 -2.51
C GLN A 140 11.61 -7.24 -2.85
N PRO A 141 11.66 -6.16 -3.66
CA PRO A 141 10.44 -5.45 -4.05
C PRO A 141 9.44 -6.31 -4.84
N ILE A 142 9.92 -7.27 -5.64
CA ILE A 142 9.06 -8.23 -6.35
C ILE A 142 8.36 -9.18 -5.38
N GLU A 143 9.06 -9.68 -4.36
CA GLU A 143 8.46 -10.51 -3.32
C GLU A 143 7.31 -9.77 -2.62
N ALA A 144 7.53 -8.51 -2.23
CA ALA A 144 6.49 -7.68 -1.62
C ALA A 144 5.28 -7.47 -2.55
N LEU A 145 5.50 -7.27 -3.85
CA LEU A 145 4.43 -7.18 -4.85
C LEU A 145 3.64 -8.49 -4.96
N VAL A 146 4.31 -9.64 -4.94
CA VAL A 146 3.69 -10.98 -5.00
C VAL A 146 2.83 -11.24 -3.76
N GLU A 147 3.34 -10.92 -2.58
CA GLU A 147 2.58 -11.06 -1.33
C GLU A 147 1.37 -10.12 -1.29
N LEU A 148 1.53 -8.87 -1.72
CA LEU A 148 0.43 -7.92 -1.85
C LEU A 148 -0.64 -8.41 -2.83
N LYS A 149 -0.22 -8.93 -4.00
CA LYS A 149 -1.11 -9.53 -5.00
C LYS A 149 -1.92 -10.68 -4.38
N ARG A 150 -1.26 -11.58 -3.65
CA ARG A 150 -1.90 -12.71 -2.97
C ARG A 150 -2.95 -12.23 -1.98
N ALA A 151 -2.63 -11.22 -1.19
CA ALA A 151 -3.52 -10.71 -0.15
C ALA A 151 -4.76 -9.98 -0.71
N VAL A 152 -4.63 -9.26 -1.84
CA VAL A 152 -5.65 -8.33 -2.35
C VAL A 152 -6.48 -8.88 -3.51
N LEU A 153 -5.88 -9.67 -4.41
CA LEU A 153 -6.55 -10.15 -5.63
C LEU A 153 -7.20 -11.53 -5.46
N HIS A 154 -6.73 -12.33 -4.49
CA HIS A 154 -7.25 -13.67 -4.21
C HIS A 154 -8.19 -13.73 -2.99
N THR A 155 -8.58 -12.56 -2.47
CA THR A 155 -9.66 -12.36 -1.49
C THR A 155 -10.98 -11.96 -2.15
#